data_AF-A0A9Q6IGW6-F1
#
_entry.id   AF-A0A9Q6IGW6-F1
#
_cell.length_a   1.000
_cell.length_b   1.000
_cell.length_c   1.000
_cell.angle_alpha   90.00
_cell.angle_beta   90.00
_cell.angle_gamma   90.00
#
_symmetry.space_group_name_H-M   'P 1'
#
loop_
_entity.id
_entity.type
_entity.pdbx_description
1 polymer ?
#
loop_
_entity_poly.entity_id
_entity_poly.type
_entity_poly.pdbx_seq_one_letter_code
_entity_poly.pdbx_strand_id
1 'polypeptide(L)'
;MSAFEVFPSLSTQLEAAQAIDWGVLVDGYLTDAAVVGDVYAASLYFDHSRRIPDGTTVVTPPVRSIHQHGGFTLLRSLCRKDHYVVVTEFGGAV
;
A
#
# COMPACT_ATOMS: atom_id res chain seq x y z
N MET A 1 -26.49 12.57 17.95
CA MET A 1 -25.95 12.96 16.63
C MET A 1 -24.90 11.93 16.28
N SER A 2 -25.18 11.06 15.31
CA SER A 2 -24.27 10.00 14.88
C SER A 2 -23.05 10.64 14.23
N ALA A 3 -21.85 10.34 14.72
CA ALA A 3 -20.63 10.72 14.04
C ALA A 3 -20.63 9.99 12.69
N PHE A 4 -20.83 10.73 11.61
CA PHE A 4 -20.49 10.23 10.28
C PHE A 4 -18.98 10.01 10.34
N GLU A 5 -18.51 8.77 10.28
CA GLU A 5 -17.09 8.49 10.12
C GLU A 5 -16.64 9.21 8.84
N VAL A 6 -15.88 10.30 9.01
CA VAL A 6 -15.23 10.96 7.90
C VAL A 6 -14.08 10.05 7.51
N PHE A 7 -14.32 9.17 6.53
CA PHE A 7 -13.25 8.37 5.96
C PHE A 7 -12.23 9.33 5.33
N PRO A 8 -10.95 9.24 5.71
CA PRO A 8 -9.94 10.11 5.14
C PRO A 8 -9.84 9.89 3.63
N SER A 9 -9.68 10.98 2.88
CA SER A 9 -9.50 10.89 1.43
C SER A 9 -8.27 10.06 1.09
N LEU A 10 -8.22 9.49 -0.12
CA LEU A 10 -7.06 8.71 -0.57
C LEU A 10 -5.76 9.53 -0.49
N SER A 11 -5.81 10.81 -0.89
CA SER A 11 -4.65 11.73 -0.79
C SER A 11 -4.16 11.84 0.65
N THR A 12 -5.07 12.03 1.60
CA THR A 12 -4.74 12.15 3.02
C THR A 12 -4.08 10.88 3.57
N GLN A 13 -4.57 9.70 3.16
CA GLN A 13 -3.99 8.43 3.60
C GLN A 13 -2.59 8.20 2.99
N LEU A 14 -2.43 8.53 1.70
CA LEU A 14 -1.15 8.47 1.00
C LEU A 14 -0.10 9.43 1.59
N GLU A 15 -0.50 10.65 1.93
CA GLU A 15 0.36 11.63 2.61
C GLU A 15 0.77 11.14 4.00
N ALA A 16 -0.17 10.58 4.76
CA ALA A 16 0.12 10.02 6.08
C ALA A 16 1.07 8.82 6.01
N ALA A 17 0.89 7.92 5.04
CA ALA A 17 1.76 6.77 4.84
C ALA A 17 3.19 7.18 4.43
N GLN A 18 3.34 8.23 3.62
CA GLN A 18 4.65 8.77 3.20
C GLN A 18 5.38 9.52 4.32
N ALA A 19 4.65 10.08 5.29
CA ALA A 19 5.25 10.79 6.42
C ALA A 19 5.92 9.86 7.45
N ILE A 20 5.70 8.54 7.36
CA ILE A 20 6.30 7.55 8.24
C ILE A 20 7.72 7.22 7.78
N ASP A 21 8.68 7.26 8.70
CA ASP A 21 10.00 6.67 8.47
C ASP A 21 9.92 5.15 8.55
N TRP A 22 9.86 4.51 7.38
CA TRP A 22 9.80 3.06 7.27
C TRP A 22 11.16 2.36 7.49
N GLY A 23 12.26 3.13 7.61
CA GLY A 23 13.61 2.59 7.75
C GLY A 23 14.15 1.87 6.50
N VAL A 24 13.39 1.90 5.40
CA VAL A 24 13.73 1.30 4.09
C VAL A 24 13.25 2.22 2.97
N LEU A 25 13.87 2.07 1.79
CA LEU A 25 13.34 2.66 0.58
C LEU A 25 12.04 1.94 0.19
N VAL A 26 10.96 2.69 0.07
CA VAL A 26 9.65 2.17 -0.38
C VAL A 26 9.57 2.32 -1.89
N ASP A 27 9.34 1.20 -2.59
CA ASP A 27 9.23 1.16 -4.05
C ASP A 27 7.86 1.64 -4.55
N GLY A 28 6.83 1.57 -3.70
CA GLY A 28 5.56 2.24 -3.93
C GLY A 28 4.48 1.93 -2.89
N TYR A 29 3.37 2.65 -3.00
CA TYR A 29 2.25 2.62 -2.07
C TYR A 29 1.05 1.97 -2.75
N LEU A 30 0.49 0.95 -2.12
CA LEU A 30 -0.57 0.09 -2.64
C LEU A 30 -1.91 0.51 -2.06
N THR A 31 -2.85 0.85 -2.92
CA THR A 31 -4.24 1.18 -2.55
C THR A 31 -5.17 0.13 -3.15
N ASP A 32 -6.32 -0.07 -2.52
CA ASP A 32 -7.29 -1.10 -2.88
C ASP A 32 -6.62 -2.49 -2.98
N ALA A 33 -5.73 -2.76 -2.02
CA ALA A 33 -4.87 -3.92 -2.04
C ALA A 33 -5.63 -5.19 -1.65
N ALA A 34 -5.65 -6.18 -2.54
CA ALA A 34 -6.26 -7.48 -2.32
C ALA A 34 -5.19 -8.58 -2.33
N VAL A 35 -5.22 -9.46 -1.33
CA VAL A 35 -4.36 -10.65 -1.31
C VAL A 35 -4.87 -11.66 -2.33
N VAL A 36 -4.00 -12.11 -3.23
CA VAL A 36 -4.29 -13.15 -4.22
C VAL A 36 -3.19 -14.19 -4.13
N GLY A 37 -3.41 -15.26 -3.36
CA GLY A 37 -2.34 -16.22 -3.06
C GLY A 37 -1.27 -15.59 -2.18
N ASP A 38 -0.02 -15.52 -2.66
CA ASP A 38 1.13 -14.93 -1.96
C ASP A 38 1.54 -13.54 -2.48
N VAL A 39 0.73 -12.97 -3.38
CA VAL A 39 0.91 -11.64 -3.96
C VAL A 39 -0.23 -10.70 -3.58
N TYR A 40 -0.04 -9.41 -3.85
CA TYR A 40 -1.11 -8.42 -3.81
C TYR A 40 -1.42 -7.93 -5.23
N ALA A 41 -2.71 -7.83 -5.55
CA ALA A 41 -3.21 -7.00 -6.63
C ALA A 41 -3.66 -5.66 -6.04
N ALA A 42 -3.19 -4.55 -6.57
CA ALA A 42 -3.46 -3.22 -6.02
C ALA A 42 -3.24 -2.12 -7.06
N SER A 43 -3.76 -0.93 -6.79
CA SER A 43 -3.36 0.29 -7.50
C SER A 43 -2.07 0.84 -6.88
N LEU A 44 -1.05 1.12 -7.71
CA LEU A 44 0.25 1.64 -7.25
C LEU A 44 0.30 3.16 -7.33
N TYR A 45 0.84 3.78 -6.29
CA TYR A 45 1.15 5.21 -6.23
C TYR A 45 2.62 5.42 -5.81
N PHE A 46 3.20 6.51 -6.31
CA PHE A 46 4.56 6.95 -6.02
C PHE A 46 5.61 5.88 -6.31
N ASP A 47 5.52 5.26 -7.50
CA ASP A 47 6.55 4.33 -7.97
C ASP A 47 7.92 5.01 -7.91
N HIS A 48 8.80 4.47 -7.07
CA HIS A 48 10.14 5.01 -6.87
C HIS A 48 10.95 5.04 -8.16
N SER A 49 10.74 4.06 -9.04
CA SER A 49 11.45 3.96 -10.33
C SER A 49 10.93 4.93 -11.39
N ARG A 50 9.77 5.57 -11.16
CA ARG A 50 9.06 6.49 -12.06
C ARG A 50 8.73 5.88 -13.43
N ARG A 51 8.50 4.58 -13.48
CA ARG A 51 8.14 3.82 -14.69
C ARG A 51 6.65 3.51 -14.74
N ILE A 52 6.00 3.41 -13.59
CA ILE A 52 4.59 3.07 -13.46
C ILE A 52 3.81 4.33 -13.08
N PRO A 53 2.85 4.79 -13.90
CA PRO A 53 1.99 5.92 -13.55
C PRO A 53 1.13 5.63 -12.32
N ASP A 54 0.89 6.65 -11.52
CA ASP A 54 0.00 6.58 -10.34
C ASP A 54 -1.40 6.08 -10.72
N GLY A 55 -1.95 5.19 -9.87
CA GLY A 55 -3.24 4.55 -10.07
C GLY A 55 -3.22 3.34 -10.99
N THR A 56 -2.07 2.95 -11.55
CA THR A 56 -1.95 1.73 -12.35
C THR A 56 -2.16 0.49 -11.48
N THR A 57 -3.03 -0.42 -11.91
CA THR A 57 -3.17 -1.73 -11.26
C THR A 57 -1.93 -2.60 -11.51
N VAL A 58 -1.29 -3.05 -10.44
CA VAL A 58 -0.10 -3.90 -10.45
C VAL A 58 -0.35 -5.18 -9.67
N VAL A 59 0.48 -6.18 -9.94
CA VAL A 59 0.63 -7.36 -9.10
C VAL A 59 2.04 -7.34 -8.52
N THR A 60 2.16 -7.40 -7.21
CA THR A 60 3.47 -7.47 -6.55
C THR A 60 4.15 -8.81 -6.86
N PRO A 61 5.47 -8.90 -6.75
CA PRO A 61 6.12 -10.20 -6.47
C PRO A 61 5.52 -10.84 -5.20
N PRO A 62 5.81 -12.12 -4.92
CA PRO A 62 5.50 -12.71 -3.63
C PRO A 62 6.09 -11.87 -2.48
N VAL A 63 5.28 -11.58 -1.48
CA VAL A 63 5.60 -10.64 -0.40
C VAL A 63 5.23 -11.20 0.96
N ARG A 64 5.80 -10.62 2.01
CA ARG A 64 5.37 -10.83 3.40
C ARG A 64 5.22 -9.50 4.13
N SER A 65 4.26 -9.43 5.04
CA SER A 65 4.18 -8.34 6.01
C SER A 65 5.37 -8.39 6.96
N ILE A 66 6.01 -7.24 7.19
CA ILE A 66 7.16 -7.12 8.09
C ILE A 66 6.95 -6.10 9.21
N HIS A 67 6.08 -5.11 9.03
CA HIS A 67 5.77 -4.12 10.06
C HIS A 67 4.40 -3.49 9.80
N GLN A 68 3.72 -3.06 10.87
CA GLN A 68 2.48 -2.29 10.80
C GLN A 68 2.63 -1.02 11.63
N HIS A 69 2.21 0.11 11.07
CA HIS A 69 2.29 1.42 11.71
C HIS A 69 1.14 2.31 11.24
N GLY A 70 0.40 2.90 12.17
CA GLY A 70 -0.64 3.89 11.84
C GLY A 70 -1.77 3.37 10.95
N GLY A 71 -2.05 2.07 10.96
CA GLY A 71 -3.04 1.44 10.06
C GLY A 71 -2.49 1.01 8.70
N PHE A 72 -1.22 1.29 8.41
CA PHE A 72 -0.54 0.89 7.18
C PHE A 72 0.34 -0.34 7.40
N THR A 73 0.56 -1.13 6.35
CA THR A 73 1.38 -2.35 6.42
C THR A 73 2.57 -2.27 5.48
N LEU A 74 3.78 -2.38 6.01
CA LEU A 74 5.00 -2.54 5.24
C LEU A 74 5.16 -4.00 4.80
N LEU A 75 5.20 -4.19 3.49
CA LEU A 75 5.49 -5.43 2.81
C LEU A 75 6.93 -5.46 2.35
N ARG A 76 7.51 -6.66 2.33
CA ARG A 76 8.79 -6.91 1.65
C ARG A 76 8.66 -8.13 0.75
N SER A 77 9.13 -7.98 -0.48
CA SER A 77 9.28 -9.07 -1.45
C SER A 77 10.10 -10.23 -0.85
N LEU A 78 9.81 -11.46 -1.25
CA LEU A 78 10.57 -12.62 -0.79
C LEU A 78 12.05 -12.58 -1.22
N CYS A 79 12.35 -11.92 -2.35
CA CYS A 79 13.72 -11.66 -2.80
C CYS A 79 14.43 -10.55 -2.01
N ARG A 80 13.72 -9.87 -1.10
CA ARG A 80 14.19 -8.77 -0.22
C ARG A 80 14.64 -7.49 -0.93
N LYS A 81 14.34 -7.35 -2.23
CA LYS A 81 14.72 -6.18 -3.02
C LYS A 81 13.67 -5.09 -2.93
N ASP A 82 12.41 -5.48 -3.08
CA ASP A 82 11.30 -4.55 -3.17
C ASP A 82 10.54 -4.45 -1.84
N HIS A 83 10.13 -3.23 -1.48
CA HIS A 83 9.30 -2.91 -0.34
C HIS A 83 8.09 -2.09 -0.78
N TYR A 84 6.92 -2.43 -0.25
CA TYR A 84 5.67 -1.74 -0.56
C TYR A 84 4.93 -1.39 0.71
N VAL A 85 4.12 -0.34 0.69
CA VAL A 85 3.25 0.02 1.81
C VAL A 85 1.80 -0.16 1.40
N VAL A 86 1.06 -1.03 2.07
CA VAL A 86 -0.40 -1.11 1.91
C VAL A 86 -1.04 0.06 2.65
N VAL A 87 -1.75 0.89 1.90
CA VAL A 87 -2.43 2.10 2.36
C VAL A 87 -3.90 1.83 2.62
N THR A 88 -4.57 1.16 1.68
CA THR A 88 -5.95 0.68 1.84
C THR A 88 -6.07 -0.75 1.37
N GLU A 89 -6.88 -1.54 2.08
CA GLU A 89 -7.27 -2.88 1.66
C GLU A 89 -8.49 -2.80 0.74
N PHE A 90 -8.61 -3.74 -0.20
CA PHE A 90 -9.78 -3.84 -1.05
C PHE A 90 -11.00 -4.27 -0.23
N GLY A 91 -11.96 -3.37 -0.07
CA GLY A 91 -13.20 -3.61 0.68
C GLY A 91 -14.34 -4.21 -0.14
N GLY A 92 -14.05 -4.94 -1.23
CA GLY A 92 -15.08 -5.49 -2.12
C GLY A 92 -16.19 -6.21 -1.37
N ALA A 93 -17.45 -6.06 -1.83
CA ALA A 93 -18.57 -6.82 -1.29
C ALA A 93 -18.34 -8.31 -1.57
N VAL A 94 -18.20 -9.09 -0.49
CA VAL A 94 -18.15 -10.56 -0.52
C VAL A 94 -19.51 -11.16 -0.83
#